data_AF-A0A9E3EFH6-F1
#
_entry.id   AF-A0A9E3EFH6-F1
#
_cell.length_a   1.000
_cell.length_b   1.000
_cell.length_c   1.000
_cell.angle_alpha   90.00
_cell.angle_beta   90.00
_cell.angle_gamma   90.00
#
_symmetry.space_group_name_H-M   'P 1'
#
loop_
_entity.id
_entity.type
_entity.pdbx_description
1 polymer ?
#
loop_
_entity_poly.entity_id
_entity_poly.type
_entity_poly.pdbx_seq_one_letter_code
_entity_poly.pdbx_strand_id
1 'polypeptide(L)' 'EVNTLPGFTKISMYPKVLEASGVSYPELVDRLIRHALARARKE' A
#
# COMPACT_ATOMS: atom_id res chain seq x y z
N GLU A 1 -16.41 0.90 9.13
CA GLU A 1 -15.28 0.36 9.91
C GLU A 1 -13.97 0.72 9.21
N VAL A 2 -12.87 0.91 9.94
CA VAL A 2 -11.55 1.19 9.35
C VAL A 2 -10.71 -0.09 9.36
N ASN A 3 -10.31 -0.55 8.17
CA ASN A 3 -9.43 -1.72 8.04
C ASN A 3 -7.96 -1.26 7.94
N THR A 4 -7.15 -1.62 8.94
CA THR A 4 -5.71 -1.28 8.99
C THR A 4 -4.81 -2.33 8.33
N LEU A 5 -5.35 -3.50 7.99
CA LEU A 5 -4.65 -4.61 7.33
C LEU A 5 -5.46 -5.11 6.12
N PRO A 6 -5.53 -4.32 5.03
CA PRO A 6 -6.23 -4.75 3.83
C PRO A 6 -5.50 -5.89 3.12
N GLY A 7 -6.23 -6.66 2.31
CA GLY A 7 -5.63 -7.70 1.46
C GLY A 7 -4.75 -7.11 0.34
N PHE A 8 -3.69 -7.84 -0.04
CA PHE A 8 -2.73 -7.45 -1.09
C PHE A 8 -2.70 -8.43 -2.28
N THR A 9 -3.65 -9.35 -2.39
CA THR A 9 -3.73 -10.23 -3.56
C THR A 9 -4.22 -9.46 -4.79
N LYS A 10 -4.02 -10.03 -5.99
CA LYS A 10 -4.47 -9.42 -7.26
C LYS A 10 -5.98 -9.12 -7.31
N ILE A 11 -6.78 -9.81 -6.51
CA ILE A 11 -8.25 -9.61 -6.45
C ILE A 11 -8.67 -8.69 -5.30
N SER A 12 -7.76 -8.31 -4.41
CA SER A 12 -8.05 -7.47 -3.24
C SER A 12 -8.43 -6.06 -3.65
N MET A 13 -9.38 -5.46 -2.91
CA MET A 13 -9.89 -4.13 -3.23
C MET A 13 -8.85 -3.02 -3.05
N TYR A 14 -7.98 -3.11 -2.04
CA TYR A 14 -7.02 -2.05 -1.73
C TYR A 14 -6.03 -1.79 -2.89
N PRO A 15 -5.33 -2.79 -3.45
CA PRO A 15 -4.50 -2.56 -4.63
C PRO A 15 -5.30 -2.14 -5.87
N LYS A 16 -6.51 -2.69 -6.08
CA LYS A 16 -7.34 -2.36 -7.25
C LYS A 16 -7.80 -0.90 -7.29
N VAL A 17 -8.19 -0.34 -6.15
CA VAL A 17 -8.60 1.08 -6.06
C VAL A 17 -7.41 1.99 -6.33
N LEU A 18 -6.23 1.63 -5.82
CA LEU A 18 -4.99 2.37 -6.05
C LEU A 18 -4.57 2.32 -7.53
N GLU A 19 -4.68 1.15 -8.16
CA GLU A 19 -4.44 0.98 -9.60
C GLU A 19 -5.39 1.83 -10.45
N ALA A 20 -6.68 1.86 -10.11
CA ALA A 20 -7.66 2.72 -10.77
C ALA A 20 -7.37 4.22 -10.59
N SER A 21 -6.64 4.60 -9.53
CA SER A 21 -6.14 5.97 -9.31
C SER A 21 -4.79 6.26 -10.01
N GLY A 22 -4.24 5.31 -10.76
CA GLY A 22 -2.98 5.44 -11.49
C GLY A 22 -1.74 4.97 -10.73
N VAL A 23 -1.88 4.31 -9.56
CA VAL A 23 -0.76 3.79 -8.78
C VAL A 23 -0.62 2.30 -9.05
N SER A 24 0.46 1.91 -9.75
CA SER A 24 0.73 0.50 -10.04
C SER A 24 1.00 -0.31 -8.78
N TYR A 25 0.76 -1.63 -8.82
CA TYR A 25 1.04 -2.51 -7.68
C TYR A 25 2.51 -2.44 -7.18
N PRO A 26 3.55 -2.48 -8.06
CA PRO A 26 4.94 -2.32 -7.61
C PRO A 26 5.17 -0.97 -6.94
N GLU A 27 4.59 0.10 -7.47
CA GLU A 27 4.70 1.44 -6.89
C GLU A 27 4.01 1.54 -5.52
N LEU A 28 2.83 0.94 -5.35
CA LEU A 28 2.15 0.85 -4.07
C LEU A 28 3.02 0.18 -3.01
N VAL A 29 3.60 -0.99 -3.34
CA VAL A 29 4.47 -1.73 -2.42
C VAL A 29 5.72 -0.91 -2.08
N ASP A 30 6.35 -0.30 -3.07
CA ASP A 30 7.52 0.56 -2.87
C ASP A 30 7.21 1.77 -1.95
N ARG A 31 6.07 2.45 -2.17
CA ARG A 31 5.61 3.55 -1.31
C ARG A 31 5.45 3.08 0.14
N LEU A 32 4.81 1.94 0.38
CA LEU A 32 4.59 1.42 1.74
C LEU A 32 5.90 1.06 2.45
N ILE A 33 6.83 0.41 1.75
CA ILE A 33 8.16 0.09 2.30
C ILE A 33 8.91 1.38 2.63
N ARG A 34 8.92 2.37 1.73
CA ARG A 34 9.55 3.67 1.98
C ARG A 34 8.95 4.38 3.19
N HIS A 35 7.63 4.36 3.34
CA HIS A 35 6.95 4.92 4.51
C HIS A 35 7.33 4.20 5.80
N ALA A 36 7.39 2.85 5.79
CA ALA A 36 7.78 2.06 6.95
C ALA A 36 9.23 2.36 7.38
N LEU A 37 10.17 2.40 6.44
CA LEU A 37 11.58 2.75 6.71
C LEU A 37 11.73 4.18 7.21
N ALA A 38 10.97 5.13 6.66
CA ALA A 38 11.00 6.52 7.10
C ALA A 38 10.46 6.68 8.53
N ARG A 39 9.45 5.89 8.91
CA ARG A 39 8.94 5.85 10.28
C ARG A 39 9.96 5.20 11.23
N ALA A 40 10.50 4.04 10.87
CA ALA A 40 11.45 3.30 11.71
C ALA A 40 12.72 4.08 12.02
N ARG A 41 13.17 4.99 11.13
CA ARG A 41 14.31 5.87 11.36
C ARG A 41 14.03 7.08 12.28
N LYS A 42 12.76 7.40 12.51
CA LYS A 42 12.36 8.51 13.40
C LYS A 42 12.19 8.09 14.86
N GLU A 43 12.21 6.79 15.10
CA GLU A 43 12.22 6.15 16.43
C GLU A 43 13.67 5.79 16.79
#